data_AF-A0A2E2UDR1-F1
#
_entry.id   AF-A0A2E2UDR1-F1
#
_cell.length_a   1.000
_cell.length_b   1.000
_cell.length_c   1.000
_cell.angle_alpha   90.00
_cell.angle_beta   90.00
_cell.angle_gamma   90.00
#
_symmetry.space_group_name_H-M   'P 1'
#
loop_
_entity.id
_entity.type
_entity.pdbx_description
1 polymer ?
#
loop_
_entity_poly.entity_id
_entity_poly.type
_entity_poly.pdbx_seq_one_letter_code
_entity_poly.pdbx_strand_id
1 'polypeptide(L)'
;MSKLLVSFLLVFLGCISAYAEYEPPLKWSGNIYQIINKQMKVFEDFSEKTCGKNDESTYLSLLKEYRGQGFYLPKFKEHIDRTAILSNMGELRAKVNYVEKITAQFEKDKKLPSIDILFSEINVIVNNLLNLKKRHYQTLDAAKKKKIVKESNRELIKLRAQFDVLMKQLYFLQSFRYPNDFLELRANYEKVKDKESDKLKKQANKIFFYRKIVEDGALNPDRTYPDKYVRSTLDNLYHQIQKERGFISEDVRYDLDWVEKNIKRLFRLGYRKHLARLNEWKERSLENFKFYTEIVQKQNQKKADFLLKKENVATEKLREFVYKKQAEVYTYWAKKSELQKALYVLETILVNEVGVLDGRFGLERTAVAKVVLNRYHDDFYNQLEDDQLILKYLPKDIDHEEELWLNVLFKVGEFSFTYHYIPAVDEIFCPDMSSRGKAIRKKNLKLALKALKEHDGEFKAMRYFSRISMFGKIDMSTVWEDYERLPELLGYESSHQRRLAYYYHANQYEYLYTFEDIKGVEYTVVKIKDRTYSMRWVKGKPVFYDYRNPHLFKYFVKKEL
;
A
#
# COMPACT_ATOMS: atom_id res chain seq x y z
N MET A 1 69.01 13.70 5.06
CA MET A 1 67.60 14.06 4.80
C MET A 1 66.81 12.83 4.35
N SER A 2 66.70 11.79 5.18
CA SER A 2 66.13 10.48 4.78
C SER A 2 65.28 9.85 5.89
N LYS A 3 64.48 10.66 6.59
CA LYS A 3 63.49 10.17 7.56
C LYS A 3 62.10 10.82 7.44
N LEU A 4 61.89 11.74 6.49
CA LEU A 4 60.59 12.40 6.29
C LEU A 4 59.76 11.86 5.11
N LEU A 5 60.29 10.96 4.29
CA LEU A 5 59.59 10.44 3.11
C LEU A 5 58.86 9.10 3.33
N VAL A 6 59.07 8.44 4.47
CA VAL A 6 58.44 7.13 4.76
C VAL A 6 57.10 7.28 5.50
N SER A 7 56.86 8.42 6.17
CA SER A 7 55.57 8.68 6.84
C SER A 7 54.48 9.24 5.93
N PHE A 8 54.80 9.63 4.70
CA PHE A 8 53.78 10.10 3.73
C PHE A 8 53.23 8.99 2.84
N LEU A 9 53.92 7.85 2.75
CA LEU A 9 53.50 6.66 1.98
C LEU A 9 52.73 5.63 2.80
N LEU A 10 52.72 5.74 4.13
CA LEU A 10 51.94 4.89 5.04
C LEU A 10 50.58 5.49 5.44
N VAL A 11 50.29 6.73 5.05
CA VAL A 11 48.96 7.38 5.25
C VAL A 11 48.07 7.29 4.00
N PHE A 12 48.62 6.88 2.85
CA PHE A 12 47.86 6.65 1.61
C PHE A 12 47.40 5.18 1.40
N LEU A 13 47.57 4.32 2.41
CA LEU A 13 47.10 2.93 2.42
C LEU A 13 45.88 2.69 3.32
N GLY A 14 45.30 3.76 3.89
CA GLY A 14 44.22 3.69 4.89
C GLY A 14 42.85 4.23 4.45
N CYS A 15 42.62 4.43 3.15
CA CYS A 15 41.30 4.82 2.61
C CYS A 15 40.98 4.04 1.33
N ILE A 16 41.19 2.73 1.32
CA ILE A 16 40.33 1.86 0.52
C ILE A 16 39.09 1.71 1.38
N SER A 17 38.08 2.55 1.16
CA SER A 17 36.73 2.18 1.51
C SER A 17 36.48 0.87 0.78
N ALA A 18 36.67 -0.25 1.50
CA ALA A 18 36.18 -1.53 1.06
C ALA A 18 34.68 -1.32 0.90
N TYR A 19 34.25 -0.99 -0.33
CA TYR A 19 32.93 -1.35 -0.76
C TYR A 19 32.90 -2.85 -0.58
N ALA A 20 32.35 -3.30 0.55
CA ALA A 20 32.09 -4.71 0.76
C ALA A 20 31.28 -5.15 -0.46
N GLU A 21 31.93 -5.92 -1.35
CA GLU A 21 31.25 -6.45 -2.51
C GLU A 21 30.04 -7.21 -1.99
N TYR A 22 28.87 -6.90 -2.54
CA TYR A 22 27.64 -7.58 -2.16
C TYR A 22 27.84 -9.08 -2.37
N GLU A 23 27.82 -9.83 -1.28
CA GLU A 23 27.90 -11.29 -1.35
C GLU A 23 26.49 -11.84 -1.57
N PRO A 24 26.20 -12.48 -2.71
CA PRO A 24 24.88 -13.04 -2.95
C PRO A 24 24.56 -14.09 -1.88
N PRO A 25 23.32 -14.13 -1.36
CA PRO A 25 22.95 -15.04 -0.27
C PRO A 25 23.04 -16.51 -0.70
N LEU A 26 22.98 -16.75 -2.01
CA LEU A 26 23.10 -18.07 -2.59
C LEU A 26 23.56 -17.98 -4.04
N LYS A 27 24.55 -18.79 -4.41
CA LYS A 27 24.94 -19.01 -5.81
C LYS A 27 24.26 -20.27 -6.34
N TRP A 28 23.75 -20.21 -7.57
CA TRP A 28 23.16 -21.37 -8.25
C TRP A 28 23.64 -21.48 -9.69
N SER A 29 23.64 -22.69 -10.22
CA SER A 29 24.04 -23.00 -11.60
C SER A 29 23.11 -24.04 -12.23
N GLY A 30 23.21 -24.23 -13.55
CA GLY A 30 22.40 -25.19 -14.29
C GLY A 30 21.25 -24.57 -15.08
N ASN A 31 20.38 -25.43 -15.61
CA ASN A 31 19.28 -25.01 -16.48
C ASN A 31 18.10 -24.46 -15.65
N ILE A 32 17.77 -23.19 -15.86
CA ILE A 32 16.70 -22.49 -15.13
C ILE A 32 15.35 -23.22 -15.21
N TYR A 33 15.01 -23.83 -16.36
CA TYR A 33 13.74 -24.54 -16.55
C TYR A 33 13.72 -25.88 -15.81
N GLN A 34 14.85 -26.57 -15.72
CA GLN A 34 14.96 -27.80 -14.93
C GLN A 34 14.80 -27.51 -13.44
N ILE A 35 15.42 -26.44 -12.94
CA ILE A 35 15.28 -26.00 -11.53
C ILE A 35 13.83 -25.63 -11.24
N ILE A 36 13.19 -24.82 -12.11
CA ILE A 36 11.78 -24.45 -11.97
C ILE A 36 10.90 -25.70 -11.94
N ASN A 37 11.08 -26.64 -12.87
CA ASN A 37 10.27 -27.85 -12.91
C ASN A 37 10.48 -28.73 -11.66
N LYS A 38 11.71 -28.83 -11.15
CA LYS A 38 12.01 -29.52 -9.88
C LYS A 38 11.29 -28.82 -8.72
N GLN A 39 11.40 -27.49 -8.62
CA GLN A 39 10.76 -26.72 -7.57
C GLN A 39 9.24 -26.82 -7.63
N MET A 40 8.64 -26.84 -8.83
CA MET A 40 7.19 -27.03 -8.99
C MET A 40 6.71 -28.37 -8.44
N LYS A 41 7.48 -29.45 -8.58
CA LYS A 41 7.14 -30.75 -7.95
C LYS A 41 7.20 -30.67 -6.43
N VAL A 42 8.14 -29.89 -5.89
CA VAL A 42 8.23 -29.64 -4.43
C VAL A 42 7.03 -28.81 -3.96
N PHE A 43 6.56 -27.84 -4.76
CA PHE A 43 5.33 -27.11 -4.46
C PHE A 43 4.07 -27.99 -4.48
N GLU A 44 4.02 -28.97 -5.38
CA GLU A 44 2.94 -29.97 -5.40
C GLU A 44 2.97 -30.82 -4.13
N ASP A 45 4.13 -31.39 -3.78
CA ASP A 45 4.32 -32.14 -2.53
C ASP A 45 4.02 -31.29 -1.28
N PHE A 46 4.46 -30.03 -1.28
CA PHE A 46 4.18 -29.05 -0.23
C PHE A 46 2.68 -28.84 -0.07
N SER A 47 1.99 -28.45 -1.15
CA SER A 47 0.56 -28.18 -1.13
C SER A 47 -0.24 -29.39 -0.66
N GLU A 48 0.14 -30.61 -1.07
CA GLU A 48 -0.52 -31.84 -0.63
C GLU A 48 -0.32 -32.11 0.87
N LYS A 49 0.82 -31.69 1.44
CA LYS A 49 1.17 -31.95 2.85
C LYS A 49 0.69 -30.88 3.82
N THR A 50 0.65 -29.61 3.40
CA THR A 50 0.33 -28.48 4.29
C THR A 50 -1.08 -27.94 4.10
N CYS A 51 -1.68 -28.11 2.91
CA CYS A 51 -3.06 -27.76 2.63
C CYS A 51 -3.96 -29.00 2.69
N GLY A 52 -4.46 -29.30 3.88
CA GLY A 52 -5.49 -30.30 4.08
C GLY A 52 -6.79 -29.95 3.37
N LYS A 53 -7.59 -30.97 3.06
CA LYS A 53 -8.84 -30.86 2.27
C LYS A 53 -9.82 -29.77 2.73
N ASN A 54 -9.81 -29.42 4.03
CA ASN A 54 -10.75 -28.46 4.61
C ASN A 54 -10.08 -27.17 5.10
N ASP A 55 -8.76 -27.00 4.96
CA ASP A 55 -8.03 -25.92 5.63
C ASP A 55 -8.48 -24.53 5.17
N GLU A 56 -8.67 -24.31 3.86
CA GLU A 56 -9.23 -23.06 3.33
C GLU A 56 -10.64 -22.79 3.89
N SER A 57 -11.50 -23.82 3.90
CA SER A 57 -12.87 -23.67 4.40
C SER A 57 -12.91 -23.39 5.91
N THR A 58 -12.02 -24.01 6.68
CA THR A 58 -11.84 -23.79 8.11
C THR A 58 -11.34 -22.38 8.37
N TYR A 59 -10.32 -21.94 7.63
CA TYR A 59 -9.80 -20.57 7.69
C TYR A 59 -10.92 -19.56 7.43
N LEU A 60 -11.67 -19.71 6.34
CA LEU A 60 -12.76 -18.81 5.96
C LEU A 60 -13.88 -18.78 7.02
N SER A 61 -14.20 -19.93 7.63
CA SER A 61 -15.16 -20.00 8.72
C SER A 61 -14.67 -19.26 9.96
N LEU A 62 -13.43 -19.50 10.39
CA LEU A 62 -12.81 -18.83 11.54
C LEU A 62 -12.68 -17.32 11.30
N LEU A 63 -12.32 -16.91 10.08
CA LEU A 63 -12.25 -15.51 9.69
C LEU A 63 -13.62 -14.83 9.74
N LYS A 64 -14.68 -15.52 9.33
CA LYS A 64 -16.06 -15.04 9.44
C LYS A 64 -16.48 -14.88 10.90
N GLU A 65 -16.15 -15.86 11.76
CA GLU A 65 -16.42 -15.78 13.20
C GLU A 65 -15.67 -14.62 13.86
N TYR A 66 -14.38 -14.45 13.54
CA TYR A 66 -13.53 -13.35 13.99
C TYR A 66 -14.11 -11.98 13.61
N ARG A 67 -14.55 -11.81 12.35
CA ARG A 67 -15.18 -10.56 11.87
C ARG A 67 -16.53 -10.29 12.54
N GLY A 68 -17.19 -11.34 13.05
CA GLY A 68 -18.43 -11.24 13.79
C GLY A 68 -19.53 -10.48 13.04
N GLN A 69 -20.23 -9.60 13.77
CA GLN A 69 -21.30 -8.76 13.23
C GLN A 69 -20.79 -7.45 12.60
N GLY A 70 -19.46 -7.21 12.61
CA GLY A 70 -18.86 -5.98 12.09
C GLY A 70 -18.83 -4.79 13.07
N PHE A 71 -19.29 -4.98 14.32
CA PHE A 71 -19.07 -4.00 15.40
C PHE A 71 -17.65 -4.12 15.94
N TYR A 72 -17.06 -2.99 16.32
CA TYR A 72 -15.76 -2.96 16.99
C TYR A 72 -15.98 -2.81 18.49
N LEU A 73 -15.50 -3.77 19.28
CA LEU A 73 -15.60 -3.74 20.73
C LEU A 73 -14.24 -3.33 21.32
N PRO A 74 -14.06 -2.05 21.72
CA PRO A 74 -12.78 -1.63 22.29
C PRO A 74 -12.54 -2.39 23.60
N LYS A 75 -11.44 -3.13 23.68
CA LYS A 75 -11.11 -3.99 24.82
C LYS A 75 -10.18 -3.26 25.79
N PHE A 76 -10.48 -3.32 27.08
CA PHE A 76 -9.56 -2.89 28.13
C PHE A 76 -9.56 -3.93 29.25
N LYS A 77 -8.44 -4.64 29.41
CA LYS A 77 -8.33 -5.83 30.28
C LYS A 77 -9.38 -6.87 29.84
N GLU A 78 -10.14 -7.42 30.77
CA GLU A 78 -11.20 -8.42 30.50
C GLU A 78 -12.58 -7.81 30.19
N HIS A 79 -12.66 -6.48 30.03
CA HIS A 79 -13.92 -5.78 29.83
C HIS A 79 -13.91 -4.89 28.59
N ILE A 80 -15.10 -4.47 28.20
CA ILE A 80 -15.26 -3.43 27.19
C ILE A 80 -14.83 -2.08 27.77
N ASP A 81 -14.08 -1.32 26.99
CA ASP A 81 -13.71 0.06 27.29
C ASP A 81 -14.91 0.99 27.05
N ARG A 82 -15.82 1.01 28.02
CA ARG A 82 -17.01 1.88 27.98
C ARG A 82 -16.64 3.35 27.87
N THR A 83 -15.51 3.77 28.44
CA THR A 83 -15.07 5.16 28.38
C THR A 83 -14.75 5.55 26.94
N ALA A 84 -14.06 4.69 26.18
CA ALA A 84 -13.81 4.91 24.76
C ALA A 84 -15.12 5.07 23.97
N ILE A 85 -16.12 4.20 24.23
CA ILE A 85 -17.45 4.26 23.58
C ILE A 85 -18.18 5.55 23.96
N LEU A 86 -18.36 5.81 25.27
CA LEU A 86 -19.07 6.99 25.79
C LEU A 86 -18.49 8.29 25.24
N SER A 87 -17.16 8.39 25.19
CA SER A 87 -16.49 9.59 24.68
C SER A 87 -16.76 9.87 23.19
N ASN A 88 -17.26 8.88 22.44
CA ASN A 88 -17.56 8.97 21.01
C ASN A 88 -19.06 8.83 20.70
N MET A 89 -19.95 8.68 21.70
CA MET A 89 -21.40 8.55 21.47
C MET A 89 -21.99 9.80 20.78
N GLY A 90 -21.44 10.99 21.09
CA GLY A 90 -21.80 12.22 20.40
C GLY A 90 -21.50 12.17 18.90
N GLU A 91 -20.36 11.59 18.52
CA GLU A 91 -19.97 11.44 17.10
C GLU A 91 -20.83 10.39 16.38
N LEU A 92 -21.19 9.29 17.03
CA LEU A 92 -22.14 8.32 16.46
C LEU A 92 -23.50 8.97 16.17
N ARG A 93 -24.02 9.76 17.11
CA ARG A 93 -25.28 10.49 16.93
C ARG A 93 -25.18 11.54 15.81
N ALA A 94 -24.09 12.30 15.80
CA ALA A 94 -23.84 13.30 14.76
C ALA A 94 -23.74 12.66 13.37
N LYS A 95 -23.17 11.44 13.27
CA LYS A 95 -23.12 10.66 12.04
C LYS A 95 -24.51 10.24 11.57
N VAL A 96 -25.37 9.72 12.45
CA VAL A 96 -26.76 9.39 12.10
C VAL A 96 -27.45 10.62 11.51
N ASN A 97 -27.41 11.76 12.21
CA ASN A 97 -28.02 13.00 11.74
C ASN A 97 -27.44 13.48 10.39
N TYR A 98 -26.12 13.33 10.21
CA TYR A 98 -25.45 13.67 8.96
C TYR A 98 -25.95 12.81 7.80
N VAL A 99 -25.96 11.49 7.96
CA VAL A 99 -26.39 10.56 6.90
C VAL A 99 -27.88 10.75 6.59
N GLU A 100 -28.72 10.99 7.60
CA GLU A 100 -30.13 11.33 7.40
C GLU A 100 -30.31 12.61 6.60
N LYS A 101 -29.57 13.67 6.93
CA LYS A 101 -29.63 14.96 6.24
C LYS A 101 -29.21 14.83 4.76
N ILE A 102 -28.09 14.16 4.47
CA ILE A 102 -27.63 14.01 3.08
C ILE A 102 -28.59 13.13 2.27
N THR A 103 -29.18 12.10 2.89
CA THR A 103 -30.14 11.21 2.24
C THR A 103 -31.40 11.99 1.89
N ALA A 104 -31.95 12.74 2.83
CA ALA A 104 -33.13 13.58 2.59
C ALA A 104 -32.86 14.67 1.54
N GLN A 105 -31.66 15.27 1.50
CA GLN A 105 -31.29 16.20 0.45
C GLN A 105 -31.21 15.50 -0.92
N PHE A 106 -30.61 14.31 -0.99
CA PHE A 106 -30.48 13.54 -2.22
C PHE A 106 -31.84 13.06 -2.77
N GLU A 107 -32.78 12.72 -1.90
CA GLU A 107 -34.18 12.46 -2.27
C GLU A 107 -34.85 13.68 -2.92
N LYS A 108 -34.59 14.88 -2.39
CA LYS A 108 -35.13 16.15 -2.93
C LYS A 108 -34.55 16.52 -4.28
N ASP A 109 -33.28 16.25 -4.53
CA ASP A 109 -32.59 16.59 -5.77
C ASP A 109 -33.14 15.80 -6.98
N LYS A 110 -33.67 14.59 -6.74
CA LYS A 110 -34.33 13.69 -7.74
C LYS A 110 -33.49 13.27 -8.95
N LYS A 111 -32.27 13.77 -9.11
CA LYS A 111 -31.35 13.44 -10.19
C LYS A 111 -29.89 13.62 -9.76
N LEU A 112 -28.99 12.92 -10.45
CA LEU A 112 -27.56 13.13 -10.30
C LEU A 112 -27.12 14.37 -11.10
N PRO A 113 -26.10 15.11 -10.64
CA PRO A 113 -25.46 16.14 -11.45
C PRO A 113 -24.75 15.52 -12.68
N SER A 114 -24.49 16.32 -13.70
CA SER A 114 -23.74 15.86 -14.88
C SER A 114 -22.26 15.73 -14.55
N ILE A 115 -21.76 14.49 -14.50
CA ILE A 115 -20.38 14.20 -14.09
C ILE A 115 -19.34 14.83 -15.02
N ASP A 116 -19.60 14.87 -16.33
CA ASP A 116 -18.66 15.46 -17.29
C ASP A 116 -18.57 16.98 -17.13
N ILE A 117 -19.68 17.64 -16.76
CA ILE A 117 -19.69 19.08 -16.44
C ILE A 117 -18.97 19.34 -15.12
N LEU A 118 -19.10 18.46 -14.12
CA LEU A 118 -18.42 18.63 -12.83
C LEU A 118 -16.90 18.62 -12.94
N PHE A 119 -16.34 17.79 -13.83
CA PHE A 119 -14.90 17.65 -14.01
C PHE A 119 -14.32 18.50 -15.15
N SER A 120 -15.15 19.06 -16.05
CA SER A 120 -14.65 19.79 -17.23
C SER A 120 -13.72 20.95 -16.85
N GLU A 121 -14.14 21.78 -15.88
CA GLU A 121 -13.35 22.95 -15.45
C GLU A 121 -12.08 22.53 -14.70
N ILE A 122 -12.17 21.51 -13.83
CA ILE A 122 -10.99 20.96 -13.13
C ILE A 122 -9.96 20.46 -14.15
N ASN A 123 -10.41 19.73 -15.18
CA ASN A 123 -9.54 19.19 -16.20
C ASN A 123 -8.87 20.29 -17.03
N VAL A 124 -9.59 21.38 -17.33
CA VAL A 124 -8.99 22.57 -17.97
C VAL A 124 -7.90 23.19 -17.07
N ILE A 125 -8.19 23.37 -15.78
CA ILE A 125 -7.23 23.94 -14.83
C ILE A 125 -5.99 23.04 -14.69
N VAL A 126 -6.17 21.73 -14.55
CA VAL A 126 -5.07 20.75 -14.46
C VAL A 126 -4.20 20.79 -15.72
N ASN A 127 -4.82 20.80 -16.91
CA ASN A 127 -4.08 20.92 -18.17
C ASN A 127 -3.28 22.23 -18.26
N ASN A 128 -3.85 23.34 -17.79
CA ASN A 128 -3.14 24.62 -17.72
C ASN A 128 -1.94 24.56 -16.75
N LEU A 129 -2.11 23.95 -15.58
CA LEU A 129 -1.04 23.75 -14.60
C LEU A 129 0.10 22.89 -15.17
N LEU A 130 -0.22 21.82 -15.90
CA LEU A 130 0.77 20.97 -16.57
C LEU A 130 1.51 21.72 -17.69
N ASN A 131 0.80 22.55 -18.47
CA ASN A 131 1.41 23.41 -19.48
C ASN A 131 2.34 24.46 -18.87
N LEU A 132 1.98 25.05 -17.73
CA LEU A 132 2.84 25.96 -16.98
C LEU A 132 4.08 25.24 -16.45
N LYS A 133 3.93 24.01 -15.94
CA LYS A 133 5.03 23.16 -15.49
C LYS A 133 6.00 22.83 -16.63
N LYS A 134 5.46 22.45 -17.80
CA LYS A 134 6.23 22.24 -19.04
C LYS A 134 7.01 23.48 -19.46
N ARG A 135 6.33 24.64 -19.52
CA ARG A 135 6.95 25.93 -19.86
C ARG A 135 8.07 26.29 -18.89
N HIS A 136 7.84 26.09 -17.60
CA HIS A 136 8.84 26.36 -16.56
C HIS A 136 10.10 25.52 -16.77
N TYR A 137 9.93 24.22 -17.01
CA TYR A 137 11.02 23.29 -17.26
C TYR A 137 11.82 23.68 -18.51
N GLN A 138 11.15 24.04 -19.61
CA GLN A 138 11.80 24.38 -20.89
C GLN A 138 12.42 25.78 -20.93
N THR A 139 12.07 26.67 -19.99
CA THR A 139 12.58 28.04 -19.96
C THR A 139 13.97 28.06 -19.32
N LEU A 140 14.96 28.73 -19.93
CA LEU A 140 16.28 28.93 -19.32
C LEU A 140 16.35 30.21 -18.46
N ASP A 141 15.60 31.24 -18.84
CA ASP A 141 15.61 32.55 -18.18
C ASP A 141 14.96 32.53 -16.78
N ALA A 142 15.72 32.93 -15.77
CA ALA A 142 15.31 32.89 -14.38
C ALA A 142 14.15 33.86 -14.07
N ALA A 143 14.09 35.03 -14.71
CA ALA A 143 13.02 36.00 -14.50
C ALA A 143 11.68 35.47 -15.04
N LYS A 144 11.68 34.86 -16.23
CA LYS A 144 10.54 34.16 -16.82
C LYS A 144 10.11 32.96 -15.98
N LYS A 145 11.04 32.15 -15.46
CA LYS A 145 10.70 31.05 -14.52
C LYS A 145 9.92 31.56 -13.31
N LYS A 146 10.39 32.64 -12.67
CA LYS A 146 9.67 33.27 -11.54
C LYS A 146 8.27 33.76 -11.94
N LYS A 147 8.10 34.31 -13.15
CA LYS A 147 6.77 34.71 -13.65
C LYS A 147 5.84 33.51 -13.84
N ILE A 148 6.34 32.41 -14.41
CA ILE A 148 5.57 31.17 -14.61
C ILE A 148 5.13 30.57 -13.28
N VAL A 149 6.00 30.57 -12.26
CA VAL A 149 5.64 30.13 -10.90
C VAL A 149 4.50 30.98 -10.32
N LYS A 150 4.51 32.32 -10.53
CA LYS A 150 3.42 33.20 -10.10
C LYS A 150 2.11 32.89 -10.86
N GLU A 151 2.18 32.64 -12.17
CA GLU A 151 1.01 32.22 -12.97
C GLU A 151 0.43 30.89 -12.47
N SER A 152 1.30 29.90 -12.22
CA SER A 152 0.90 28.58 -11.72
C SER A 152 0.28 28.66 -10.33
N ASN A 153 0.80 29.48 -9.43
CA ASN A 153 0.17 29.73 -8.13
C ASN A 153 -1.25 30.33 -8.25
N ARG A 154 -1.51 31.17 -9.27
CA ARG A 154 -2.87 31.70 -9.53
C ARG A 154 -3.81 30.60 -10.03
N GLU A 155 -3.32 29.72 -10.90
CA GLU A 155 -4.11 28.55 -11.35
C GLU A 155 -4.37 27.56 -10.21
N LEU A 156 -3.42 27.36 -9.28
CA LEU A 156 -3.65 26.55 -8.07
C LEU A 156 -4.76 27.14 -7.17
N ILE A 157 -4.89 28.47 -7.10
CA ILE A 157 -6.01 29.12 -6.39
C ILE A 157 -7.34 28.78 -7.07
N LYS A 158 -7.39 28.80 -8.41
CA LYS A 158 -8.59 28.38 -9.16
C LYS A 158 -8.89 26.91 -8.93
N LEU A 159 -7.88 26.03 -8.92
CA LEU A 159 -8.05 24.61 -8.63
C LEU A 159 -8.70 24.39 -7.25
N ARG A 160 -8.23 25.09 -6.21
CA ARG A 160 -8.83 25.04 -4.87
C ARG A 160 -10.30 25.43 -4.89
N ALA A 161 -10.60 26.59 -5.48
CA ALA A 161 -11.98 27.09 -5.55
C ALA A 161 -12.89 26.13 -6.33
N GLN A 162 -12.42 25.59 -7.45
CA GLN A 162 -13.20 24.67 -8.25
C GLN A 162 -13.37 23.30 -7.58
N PHE A 163 -12.37 22.83 -6.83
CA PHE A 163 -12.50 21.63 -6.02
C PHE A 163 -13.54 21.82 -4.91
N ASP A 164 -13.61 22.99 -4.27
CA ASP A 164 -14.67 23.30 -3.31
C ASP A 164 -16.07 23.29 -3.95
N VAL A 165 -16.19 23.81 -5.18
CA VAL A 165 -17.43 23.73 -5.96
C VAL A 165 -17.80 22.28 -6.25
N LEU A 166 -16.85 21.47 -6.73
CA LEU A 166 -17.04 20.03 -6.94
C LEU A 166 -17.56 19.35 -5.68
N MET A 167 -16.92 19.61 -4.53
CA MET A 167 -17.29 18.97 -3.27
C MET A 167 -18.66 19.39 -2.77
N LYS A 168 -19.11 20.63 -3.02
CA LYS A 168 -20.49 21.06 -2.76
C LYS A 168 -21.50 20.32 -3.62
N GLN A 169 -21.19 20.09 -4.90
CA GLN A 169 -22.06 19.33 -5.82
C GLN A 169 -22.08 17.83 -5.50
N LEU A 170 -20.98 17.31 -4.95
CA LEU A 170 -20.82 15.92 -4.52
C LEU A 170 -21.05 15.73 -3.02
N TYR A 171 -21.93 16.53 -2.40
CA TYR A 171 -22.17 16.49 -0.95
C TYR A 171 -22.53 15.08 -0.43
N PHE A 172 -23.21 14.26 -1.24
CA PHE A 172 -23.59 12.89 -0.91
C PHE A 172 -22.43 11.88 -0.96
N LEU A 173 -21.27 12.26 -1.52
CA LEU A 173 -20.01 11.50 -1.52
C LEU A 173 -18.99 12.02 -0.50
N GLN A 174 -19.31 13.04 0.28
CA GLN A 174 -18.44 13.49 1.37
C GLN A 174 -18.39 12.46 2.50
N SER A 175 -17.25 12.35 3.17
CA SER A 175 -17.14 11.58 4.42
C SER A 175 -17.92 12.28 5.55
N PHE A 176 -18.34 11.52 6.56
CA PHE A 176 -18.77 12.14 7.82
C PHE A 176 -17.61 12.95 8.40
N ARG A 177 -17.85 14.19 8.82
CA ARG A 177 -16.82 15.18 9.25
C ARG A 177 -15.84 15.61 8.14
N TYR A 178 -16.25 15.52 6.87
CA TYR A 178 -15.44 16.01 5.76
C TYR A 178 -14.95 17.47 5.96
N PRO A 179 -13.68 17.78 5.68
CA PRO A 179 -12.61 16.86 5.31
C PRO A 179 -11.91 16.27 6.54
N ASN A 180 -11.64 14.96 6.52
CA ASN A 180 -10.88 14.26 7.55
C ASN A 180 -9.40 14.10 7.14
N ASP A 181 -8.48 14.42 8.05
CA ASP A 181 -7.06 14.10 7.87
C ASP A 181 -6.79 12.64 8.30
N PHE A 182 -7.00 11.70 7.37
CA PHE A 182 -6.77 10.28 7.63
C PHE A 182 -5.31 9.92 7.89
N LEU A 183 -4.35 10.71 7.39
CA LEU A 183 -2.93 10.53 7.68
C LEU A 183 -2.65 10.88 9.14
N GLU A 184 -3.14 12.02 9.61
CA GLU A 184 -3.01 12.43 11.01
C GLU A 184 -3.70 11.46 11.95
N LEU A 185 -4.94 11.04 11.64
CA LEU A 185 -5.67 10.04 12.44
C LEU A 185 -4.90 8.72 12.54
N ARG A 186 -4.28 8.28 11.44
CA ARG A 186 -3.46 7.07 11.45
C ARG A 186 -2.18 7.29 12.27
N ALA A 187 -1.43 8.36 12.02
CA ALA A 187 -0.20 8.68 12.74
C ALA A 187 -0.42 8.79 14.26
N ASN A 188 -1.52 9.43 14.69
CA ASN A 188 -1.86 9.55 16.10
C ASN A 188 -2.18 8.20 16.75
N TYR A 189 -2.77 7.26 16.01
CA TYR A 189 -2.99 5.90 16.48
C TYR A 189 -1.68 5.10 16.58
N GLU A 190 -0.83 5.17 15.56
CA GLU A 190 0.47 4.48 15.53
C GLU A 190 1.36 4.85 16.73
N LYS A 191 1.32 6.11 17.19
CA LYS A 191 2.08 6.57 18.37
C LYS A 191 1.73 5.86 19.68
N VAL A 192 0.52 5.33 19.81
CA VAL A 192 0.00 4.80 21.09
C VAL A 192 -0.44 3.33 21.04
N LYS A 193 -0.61 2.74 19.85
CA LYS A 193 -1.25 1.42 19.68
C LYS A 193 -0.52 0.26 20.40
N ASP A 194 0.81 0.31 20.45
CA ASP A 194 1.65 -0.78 21.00
C ASP A 194 2.20 -0.46 22.39
N LYS A 195 1.67 0.57 23.06
CA LYS A 195 2.16 1.00 24.37
C LYS A 195 1.43 0.27 25.49
N GLU A 196 2.20 -0.31 26.42
CA GLU A 196 1.65 -1.15 27.49
C GLU A 196 0.89 -0.39 28.60
N SER A 197 1.11 0.92 28.73
CA SER A 197 0.46 1.75 29.77
C SER A 197 -1.07 1.73 29.66
N ASP A 198 -1.75 1.47 30.77
CA ASP A 198 -3.23 1.50 30.87
C ASP A 198 -3.83 2.80 30.29
N LYS A 199 -3.18 3.95 30.53
CA LYS A 199 -3.62 5.25 29.99
C LYS A 199 -3.54 5.27 28.46
N LEU A 200 -2.44 4.78 27.91
CA LEU A 200 -2.18 4.78 26.47
C LEU A 200 -3.05 3.74 25.75
N LYS A 201 -3.32 2.58 26.36
CA LYS A 201 -4.28 1.58 25.84
C LYS A 201 -5.69 2.17 25.70
N LYS A 202 -6.19 2.87 26.72
CA LYS A 202 -7.48 3.58 26.64
C LYS A 202 -7.48 4.67 25.57
N GLN A 203 -6.37 5.40 25.43
CA GLN A 203 -6.23 6.40 24.37
C GLN A 203 -6.25 5.76 22.97
N ALA A 204 -5.53 4.65 22.78
CA ALA A 204 -5.53 3.89 21.53
C ALA A 204 -6.95 3.40 21.18
N ASN A 205 -7.69 2.85 22.15
CA ASN A 205 -9.09 2.45 21.99
C ASN A 205 -9.97 3.62 21.56
N LYS A 206 -9.83 4.77 22.22
CA LYS A 206 -10.61 5.98 21.89
C LYS A 206 -10.36 6.43 20.46
N ILE A 207 -9.08 6.51 20.05
CA ILE A 207 -8.69 6.95 18.70
C ILE A 207 -9.20 5.95 17.66
N PHE A 208 -8.98 4.64 17.88
CA PHE A 208 -9.39 3.62 16.92
C PHE A 208 -10.90 3.51 16.79
N PHE A 209 -11.65 3.63 17.90
CA PHE A 209 -13.10 3.68 17.87
C PHE A 209 -13.61 4.88 17.05
N TYR A 210 -13.02 6.07 17.25
CA TYR A 210 -13.33 7.24 16.44
C TYR A 210 -13.03 7.00 14.95
N ARG A 211 -11.88 6.40 14.62
CA ARG A 211 -11.55 6.01 13.23
C ARG A 211 -12.62 5.10 12.62
N LYS A 212 -13.19 4.14 13.35
CA LYS A 212 -14.31 3.31 12.85
C LYS A 212 -15.59 4.11 12.56
N ILE A 213 -15.77 5.28 13.17
CA ILE A 213 -16.91 6.17 12.89
C ILE A 213 -16.67 6.96 11.60
N VAL A 214 -15.47 7.52 11.42
CA VAL A 214 -15.16 8.42 10.29
C VAL A 214 -14.62 7.71 9.04
N GLU A 215 -13.94 6.57 9.17
CA GLU A 215 -13.44 5.74 8.06
C GLU A 215 -14.55 4.82 7.49
N ASP A 216 -15.68 5.42 7.12
CA ASP A 216 -16.88 4.72 6.66
C ASP A 216 -17.44 5.32 5.36
N GLY A 217 -18.38 4.61 4.74
CA GLY A 217 -19.07 5.07 3.54
C GLY A 217 -20.30 4.22 3.25
N ALA A 218 -20.99 4.52 2.16
CA ALA A 218 -22.19 3.80 1.75
C ALA A 218 -21.81 2.47 1.06
N LEU A 219 -22.60 1.43 1.31
CA LEU A 219 -22.49 0.11 0.66
C LEU A 219 -23.68 -0.10 -0.27
N ASN A 220 -23.57 -1.09 -1.17
CA ASN A 220 -24.78 -1.66 -1.77
C ASN A 220 -25.69 -2.27 -0.68
N PRO A 221 -26.99 -2.43 -0.94
CA PRO A 221 -27.91 -3.06 0.03
C PRO A 221 -27.51 -4.47 0.48
N ASP A 222 -26.79 -5.22 -0.36
CA ASP A 222 -26.19 -6.52 -0.03
C ASP A 222 -24.86 -6.41 0.76
N ARG A 223 -24.53 -5.20 1.23
CA ARG A 223 -23.32 -4.82 1.97
C ARG A 223 -22.02 -5.02 1.19
N THR A 224 -22.07 -5.03 -0.14
CA THR A 224 -20.90 -5.10 -1.02
C THR A 224 -20.46 -3.72 -1.53
N TYR A 225 -19.26 -3.66 -2.13
CA TYR A 225 -18.71 -2.48 -2.83
C TYR A 225 -18.81 -1.16 -2.04
N PRO A 226 -18.05 -0.98 -0.96
CA PRO A 226 -18.01 0.29 -0.23
C PRO A 226 -17.44 1.43 -1.08
N ASP A 227 -18.06 2.61 -0.98
CA ASP A 227 -17.51 3.83 -1.59
C ASP A 227 -16.50 4.56 -0.69
N LYS A 228 -16.25 4.06 0.54
CA LYS A 228 -15.33 4.66 1.52
C LYS A 228 -13.95 5.00 0.98
N TYR A 229 -13.43 4.24 0.02
CA TYR A 229 -12.14 4.52 -0.62
C TYR A 229 -12.20 5.76 -1.52
N VAL A 230 -13.31 5.98 -2.22
CA VAL A 230 -13.54 7.18 -3.01
C VAL A 230 -13.70 8.38 -2.09
N ARG A 231 -14.52 8.25 -1.03
CA ARG A 231 -14.71 9.32 -0.04
C ARG A 231 -13.38 9.73 0.59
N SER A 232 -12.65 8.77 1.15
CA SER A 232 -11.36 9.06 1.79
C SER A 232 -10.30 9.65 0.86
N THR A 233 -10.33 9.29 -0.44
CA THR A 233 -9.44 9.92 -1.42
C THR A 233 -9.84 11.37 -1.69
N LEU A 234 -11.13 11.72 -1.67
CA LEU A 234 -11.61 13.10 -1.76
C LEU A 234 -11.16 13.93 -0.55
N ASP A 235 -11.27 13.40 0.67
CA ASP A 235 -10.74 14.05 1.88
C ASP A 235 -9.23 14.31 1.77
N ASN A 236 -8.44 13.30 1.37
CA ASN A 236 -7.00 13.47 1.21
C ASN A 236 -6.64 14.47 0.09
N LEU A 237 -7.32 14.40 -1.06
CA LEU A 237 -7.15 15.35 -2.16
C LEU A 237 -7.41 16.79 -1.72
N TYR A 238 -8.45 17.02 -0.91
CA TYR A 238 -8.71 18.35 -0.34
C TYR A 238 -7.47 18.88 0.37
N HIS A 239 -6.92 18.12 1.33
CA HIS A 239 -5.74 18.53 2.08
C HIS A 239 -4.51 18.72 1.19
N GLN A 240 -4.28 17.83 0.21
CA GLN A 240 -3.15 17.93 -0.70
C GLN A 240 -3.24 19.18 -1.59
N ILE A 241 -4.40 19.46 -2.20
CA ILE A 241 -4.63 20.65 -3.04
C ILE A 241 -4.43 21.96 -2.26
N GLN A 242 -4.82 22.00 -0.97
CA GLN A 242 -4.55 23.16 -0.11
C GLN A 242 -3.04 23.37 0.14
N LYS A 243 -2.26 22.29 0.21
CA LYS A 243 -0.81 22.31 0.44
C LYS A 243 0.02 22.58 -0.82
N GLU A 244 -0.52 22.37 -2.02
CA GLU A 244 0.19 22.61 -3.29
C GLU A 244 0.78 24.03 -3.40
N ARG A 245 2.04 24.14 -3.83
CA ARG A 245 2.74 25.42 -4.05
C ARG A 245 3.62 25.31 -5.29
N GLY A 246 3.70 26.39 -6.06
CA GLY A 246 4.53 26.46 -7.25
C GLY A 246 3.92 25.75 -8.45
N PHE A 247 3.76 24.43 -8.41
CA PHE A 247 3.16 23.61 -9.48
C PHE A 247 2.36 22.46 -8.88
N ILE A 248 1.41 21.92 -9.64
CA ILE A 248 0.71 20.69 -9.26
C ILE A 248 1.71 19.52 -9.14
N SER A 249 1.68 18.84 -8.00
CA SER A 249 2.41 17.60 -7.77
C SER A 249 1.84 16.44 -8.60
N GLU A 250 2.68 15.43 -8.84
CA GLU A 250 2.24 14.20 -9.49
C GLU A 250 1.22 13.44 -8.63
N ASP A 251 1.36 13.47 -7.30
CA ASP A 251 0.42 12.84 -6.36
C ASP A 251 -1.00 13.41 -6.47
N VAL A 252 -1.15 14.74 -6.57
CA VAL A 252 -2.47 15.39 -6.74
C VAL A 252 -3.03 15.14 -8.14
N ARG A 253 -2.20 15.28 -9.19
CA ARG A 253 -2.63 15.04 -10.58
C ARG A 253 -3.14 13.61 -10.76
N TYR A 254 -2.39 12.63 -10.24
CA TYR A 254 -2.74 11.22 -10.33
C TYR A 254 -4.04 10.90 -9.58
N ASP A 255 -4.20 11.45 -8.38
CA ASP A 255 -5.38 11.20 -7.56
C ASP A 255 -6.65 11.86 -8.13
N LEU A 256 -6.54 13.06 -8.72
CA LEU A 256 -7.66 13.69 -9.45
C LEU A 256 -8.15 12.81 -10.60
N ASP A 257 -7.24 12.29 -11.44
CA ASP A 257 -7.57 11.37 -12.53
C ASP A 257 -8.20 10.06 -12.02
N TRP A 258 -7.67 9.51 -10.91
CA TRP A 258 -8.23 8.31 -10.30
C TRP A 258 -9.64 8.54 -9.74
N VAL A 259 -9.86 9.69 -9.08
CA VAL A 259 -11.16 10.08 -8.50
C VAL A 259 -12.18 10.29 -9.61
N GLU A 260 -11.85 11.04 -10.67
CA GLU A 260 -12.75 11.24 -11.80
C GLU A 260 -13.24 9.90 -12.36
N LYS A 261 -12.31 8.96 -12.64
CA LYS A 261 -12.65 7.63 -13.15
C LYS A 261 -13.55 6.84 -12.22
N ASN A 262 -13.27 6.86 -10.91
CA ASN A 262 -14.05 6.10 -9.94
C ASN A 262 -15.43 6.70 -9.69
N ILE A 263 -15.55 8.03 -9.67
CA ILE A 263 -16.83 8.71 -9.56
C ILE A 263 -17.65 8.49 -10.83
N LYS A 264 -17.06 8.57 -12.04
CA LYS A 264 -17.74 8.19 -13.28
C LYS A 264 -18.29 6.77 -13.22
N ARG A 265 -17.52 5.81 -12.70
CA ARG A 265 -17.99 4.43 -12.49
C ARG A 265 -19.16 4.35 -11.50
N LEU A 266 -19.09 5.09 -10.39
CA LEU A 266 -20.19 5.16 -9.43
C LEU A 266 -21.44 5.81 -10.04
N PHE A 267 -21.29 6.86 -10.86
CA PHE A 267 -22.42 7.57 -11.48
C PHE A 267 -23.18 6.69 -12.48
N ARG A 268 -22.50 5.73 -13.14
CA ARG A 268 -23.15 4.71 -14.00
C ARG A 268 -24.15 3.83 -13.25
N LEU A 269 -24.11 3.79 -11.91
CA LEU A 269 -25.12 3.09 -11.12
C LEU A 269 -26.50 3.77 -11.22
N GLY A 270 -26.53 5.08 -11.48
CA GLY A 270 -27.74 5.88 -11.56
C GLY A 270 -28.31 6.28 -10.19
N TYR A 271 -29.24 7.23 -10.22
CA TYR A 271 -29.83 7.86 -9.04
C TYR A 271 -30.41 6.88 -8.02
N ARG A 272 -31.25 5.93 -8.47
CA ARG A 272 -31.94 4.97 -7.59
C ARG A 272 -30.97 4.11 -6.79
N LYS A 273 -29.87 3.68 -7.41
CA LYS A 273 -28.85 2.88 -6.71
C LYS A 273 -28.10 3.72 -5.68
N HIS A 274 -27.74 4.97 -6.00
CA HIS A 274 -27.14 5.87 -5.00
C HIS A 274 -28.06 6.10 -3.81
N LEU A 275 -29.36 6.32 -4.06
CA LEU A 275 -30.33 6.46 -2.99
C LEU A 275 -30.41 5.20 -2.11
N ALA A 276 -30.46 4.01 -2.72
CA ALA A 276 -30.46 2.75 -1.98
C ALA A 276 -29.19 2.58 -1.12
N ARG A 277 -28.02 3.00 -1.62
CA ARG A 277 -26.76 2.97 -0.87
C ARG A 277 -26.76 3.95 0.30
N LEU A 278 -27.30 5.16 0.12
CA LEU A 278 -27.44 6.13 1.21
C LEU A 278 -28.42 5.65 2.30
N ASN A 279 -29.52 5.01 1.90
CA ASN A 279 -30.46 4.39 2.82
C ASN A 279 -29.82 3.24 3.62
N GLU A 280 -29.04 2.36 2.96
CA GLU A 280 -28.23 1.36 3.67
C GLU A 280 -27.32 2.02 4.70
N TRP A 281 -26.62 3.08 4.31
CA TRP A 281 -25.69 3.76 5.20
C TRP A 281 -26.40 4.39 6.41
N LYS A 282 -27.60 4.95 6.17
CA LYS A 282 -28.47 5.52 7.21
C LYS A 282 -28.90 4.43 8.20
N GLU A 283 -29.44 3.32 7.70
CA GLU A 283 -29.91 2.19 8.50
C GLU A 283 -28.78 1.60 9.34
N ARG A 284 -27.63 1.30 8.71
CA ARG A 284 -26.46 0.77 9.42
C ARG A 284 -25.90 1.75 10.45
N SER A 285 -25.90 3.05 10.16
CA SER A 285 -25.47 4.06 11.15
C SER A 285 -26.41 4.10 12.35
N LEU A 286 -27.71 3.97 12.13
CA LEU A 286 -28.71 3.90 13.20
C LEU A 286 -28.60 2.60 14.01
N GLU A 287 -28.40 1.46 13.36
CA GLU A 287 -28.12 0.17 14.00
C GLU A 287 -26.88 0.25 14.88
N ASN A 288 -25.78 0.80 14.37
CA ASN A 288 -24.55 1.03 15.13
C ASN A 288 -24.80 1.91 16.36
N PHE A 289 -25.51 3.03 16.20
CA PHE A 289 -25.82 3.92 17.32
C PHE A 289 -26.68 3.22 18.39
N LYS A 290 -27.72 2.48 17.98
CA LYS A 290 -28.57 1.70 18.90
C LYS A 290 -27.77 0.64 19.63
N PHE A 291 -26.94 -0.11 18.92
CA PHE A 291 -26.07 -1.13 19.49
C PHE A 291 -25.16 -0.54 20.58
N TYR A 292 -24.37 0.48 20.27
CA TYR A 292 -23.46 1.07 21.27
C TYR A 292 -24.19 1.76 22.42
N THR A 293 -25.36 2.37 22.16
CA THR A 293 -26.23 2.90 23.23
C THR A 293 -26.67 1.81 24.19
N GLU A 294 -26.97 0.62 23.69
CA GLU A 294 -27.34 -0.53 24.51
C GLU A 294 -26.14 -1.08 25.29
N ILE A 295 -25.03 -1.39 24.63
CA ILE A 295 -23.93 -2.16 25.28
C ILE A 295 -23.20 -1.36 26.36
N VAL A 296 -23.23 -0.03 26.26
CA VAL A 296 -22.52 0.85 27.19
C VAL A 296 -23.24 0.98 28.54
N GLN A 297 -24.53 0.62 28.59
CA GLN A 297 -25.34 0.66 29.81
C GLN A 297 -24.81 -0.34 30.85
N LYS A 298 -24.77 0.08 32.13
CA LYS A 298 -24.23 -0.75 33.22
C LYS A 298 -25.00 -2.07 33.38
N GLN A 299 -26.32 -2.05 33.25
CA GLN A 299 -27.17 -3.25 33.31
C GLN A 299 -26.82 -4.29 32.23
N ASN A 300 -26.29 -3.85 31.09
CA ASN A 300 -25.91 -4.72 29.98
C ASN A 300 -24.45 -5.21 30.06
N GLN A 301 -23.79 -5.05 31.21
CA GLN A 301 -22.41 -5.52 31.41
C GLN A 301 -22.21 -6.97 31.01
N LYS A 302 -23.07 -7.87 31.50
CA LYS A 302 -22.96 -9.30 31.22
C LYS A 302 -23.07 -9.59 29.72
N LYS A 303 -23.93 -8.87 29.00
CA LYS A 303 -24.06 -8.97 27.54
C LYS A 303 -22.79 -8.49 26.83
N ALA A 304 -22.25 -7.34 27.24
CA ALA A 304 -21.02 -6.80 26.67
C ALA A 304 -19.81 -7.71 26.92
N ASP A 305 -19.64 -8.20 28.15
CA ASP A 305 -18.58 -9.13 28.53
C ASP A 305 -18.73 -10.48 27.78
N PHE A 306 -19.96 -10.96 27.56
CA PHE A 306 -20.21 -12.14 26.73
C PHE A 306 -19.80 -11.94 25.27
N LEU A 307 -20.15 -10.80 24.66
CA LEU A 307 -19.75 -10.48 23.28
C LEU A 307 -18.23 -10.37 23.16
N LEU A 308 -17.58 -9.68 24.10
CA LEU A 308 -16.13 -9.57 24.15
C LEU A 308 -15.46 -10.94 24.32
N LYS A 309 -15.98 -11.80 25.21
CA LYS A 309 -15.47 -13.16 25.38
C LYS A 309 -15.61 -13.97 24.10
N LYS A 310 -16.74 -13.85 23.40
CA LYS A 310 -16.97 -14.51 22.10
C LYS A 310 -15.96 -14.03 21.05
N GLU A 311 -15.72 -12.72 20.95
CA GLU A 311 -14.73 -12.14 20.03
C GLU A 311 -13.30 -12.57 20.37
N ASN A 312 -12.94 -12.57 21.66
CA ASN A 312 -11.64 -13.06 22.13
C ASN A 312 -11.45 -14.54 21.76
N VAL A 313 -12.45 -15.40 22.01
CA VAL A 313 -12.38 -16.82 21.66
C VAL A 313 -12.25 -17.01 20.14
N ALA A 314 -12.98 -16.26 19.33
CA ALA A 314 -12.87 -16.33 17.88
C ALA A 314 -11.49 -15.85 17.37
N THR A 315 -10.98 -14.77 17.96
CA THR A 315 -9.62 -14.25 17.68
C THR A 315 -8.57 -15.28 18.01
N GLU A 316 -8.61 -15.86 19.21
CA GLU A 316 -7.67 -16.90 19.64
C GLU A 316 -7.71 -18.12 18.73
N LYS A 317 -8.91 -18.62 18.37
CA LYS A 317 -9.05 -19.76 17.46
C LYS A 317 -8.46 -19.48 16.07
N LEU A 318 -8.78 -18.33 15.48
CA LEU A 318 -8.23 -17.94 14.17
C LEU A 318 -6.70 -17.81 14.24
N ARG A 319 -6.21 -17.14 15.30
CA ARG A 319 -4.80 -16.92 15.55
C ARG A 319 -4.05 -18.24 15.71
N GLU A 320 -4.52 -19.11 16.59
CA GLU A 320 -3.94 -20.43 16.83
C GLU A 320 -3.94 -21.28 15.55
N PHE A 321 -5.04 -21.32 14.81
CA PHE A 321 -5.13 -22.05 13.55
C PHE A 321 -4.08 -21.55 12.54
N VAL A 322 -4.01 -20.25 12.30
CA VAL A 322 -3.08 -19.68 11.33
C VAL A 322 -1.62 -19.89 11.75
N TYR A 323 -1.25 -19.61 13.01
CA TYR A 323 0.15 -19.73 13.42
C TYR A 323 0.61 -21.19 13.51
N LYS A 324 -0.28 -22.15 13.81
CA LYS A 324 0.01 -23.58 13.65
C LYS A 324 0.28 -23.92 12.19
N LYS A 325 -0.56 -23.43 11.26
CA LYS A 325 -0.35 -23.63 9.82
C LYS A 325 0.95 -22.99 9.32
N GLN A 326 1.28 -21.79 9.77
CA GLN A 326 2.55 -21.15 9.44
C GLN A 326 3.75 -21.96 9.99
N ALA A 327 3.65 -22.50 11.21
CA ALA A 327 4.69 -23.38 11.76
C ALA A 327 4.82 -24.72 11.02
N GLU A 328 3.72 -25.32 10.55
CA GLU A 328 3.74 -26.50 9.66
C GLU A 328 4.49 -26.21 8.36
N VAL A 329 4.20 -25.07 7.74
CA VAL A 329 4.87 -24.59 6.52
C VAL A 329 6.36 -24.35 6.78
N TYR A 330 6.69 -23.63 7.85
CA TYR A 330 8.06 -23.37 8.26
C TYR A 330 8.84 -24.68 8.41
N THR A 331 8.28 -25.63 9.16
CA THR A 331 8.88 -26.95 9.40
C THR A 331 9.09 -27.74 8.11
N TYR A 332 8.14 -27.67 7.17
CA TYR A 332 8.27 -28.32 5.87
C TYR A 332 9.46 -27.77 5.07
N TRP A 333 9.59 -26.44 5.02
CA TRP A 333 10.62 -25.77 4.22
C TRP A 333 12.00 -25.78 4.87
N ALA A 334 12.10 -25.77 6.20
CA ALA A 334 13.37 -25.89 6.93
C ALA A 334 14.14 -27.17 6.54
N LYS A 335 13.41 -28.25 6.21
CA LYS A 335 13.98 -29.54 5.79
C LYS A 335 14.41 -29.59 4.31
N LYS A 336 14.30 -28.48 3.56
CA LYS A 336 14.65 -28.41 2.14
C LYS A 336 16.04 -27.80 1.96
N SER A 337 16.59 -27.92 0.75
CA SER A 337 17.86 -27.24 0.44
C SER A 337 17.70 -25.72 0.44
N GLU A 338 18.78 -24.98 0.71
CA GLU A 338 18.78 -23.50 0.71
C GLU A 338 18.17 -22.89 -0.56
N LEU A 339 18.49 -23.43 -1.73
CA LEU A 339 17.87 -22.95 -2.98
C LEU A 339 16.35 -23.11 -2.99
N GLN A 340 15.84 -24.21 -2.45
CA GLN A 340 14.40 -24.45 -2.41
C GLN A 340 13.70 -23.53 -1.40
N LYS A 341 14.33 -23.25 -0.25
CA LYS A 341 13.86 -22.26 0.74
C LYS A 341 13.80 -20.87 0.13
N ALA A 342 14.91 -20.41 -0.46
CA ALA A 342 15.01 -19.11 -1.12
C ALA A 342 13.93 -18.93 -2.21
N LEU A 343 13.73 -19.95 -3.05
CA LEU A 343 12.73 -19.92 -4.10
C LEU A 343 11.29 -19.93 -3.57
N TYR A 344 11.01 -20.65 -2.49
CA TYR A 344 9.71 -20.61 -1.84
C TYR A 344 9.41 -19.21 -1.28
N VAL A 345 10.35 -18.64 -0.54
CA VAL A 345 10.21 -17.32 0.11
C VAL A 345 10.01 -16.23 -0.93
N LEU A 346 10.90 -16.15 -1.92
CA LEU A 346 10.79 -15.17 -3.00
C LEU A 346 9.48 -15.34 -3.77
N GLU A 347 9.10 -16.57 -4.13
CA GLU A 347 7.88 -16.79 -4.89
C GLU A 347 6.62 -16.39 -4.11
N THR A 348 6.53 -16.81 -2.85
CA THR A 348 5.40 -16.52 -1.96
C THR A 348 5.22 -15.01 -1.77
N ILE A 349 6.32 -14.28 -1.52
CA ILE A 349 6.30 -12.81 -1.39
C ILE A 349 5.85 -12.17 -2.71
N LEU A 350 6.40 -12.59 -3.85
CA LEU A 350 6.08 -11.98 -5.14
C LEU A 350 4.63 -12.22 -5.58
N VAL A 351 4.03 -13.37 -5.24
CA VAL A 351 2.60 -13.62 -5.49
C VAL A 351 1.74 -12.68 -4.65
N ASN A 352 2.02 -12.58 -3.35
CA ASN A 352 1.12 -11.93 -2.41
C ASN A 352 1.28 -10.40 -2.34
N GLU A 353 2.49 -9.87 -2.57
CA GLU A 353 2.75 -8.42 -2.44
C GLU A 353 2.51 -7.66 -3.75
N VAL A 354 2.84 -8.27 -4.89
CA VAL A 354 2.73 -7.62 -6.21
C VAL A 354 1.63 -8.25 -7.06
N GLY A 355 1.50 -9.58 -7.03
CA GLY A 355 0.52 -10.31 -7.81
C GLY A 355 0.65 -10.07 -9.32
N VAL A 356 -0.48 -9.77 -9.96
CA VAL A 356 -0.57 -9.52 -11.42
C VAL A 356 -0.51 -8.04 -11.80
N LEU A 357 -0.27 -7.15 -10.84
CA LEU A 357 -0.21 -5.70 -11.08
C LEU A 357 0.96 -5.31 -11.99
N ASP A 358 2.01 -6.11 -11.97
CA ASP A 358 3.24 -5.89 -12.72
C ASP A 358 3.06 -6.18 -14.22
N GLY A 359 3.61 -5.30 -15.06
CA GLY A 359 3.54 -5.43 -16.50
C GLY A 359 4.26 -6.68 -17.04
N ARG A 360 4.30 -6.82 -18.37
CA ARG A 360 4.91 -7.96 -19.07
C ARG A 360 6.33 -8.31 -18.57
N PHE A 361 7.08 -7.30 -18.11
CA PHE A 361 8.49 -7.45 -17.78
C PHE A 361 8.79 -7.75 -16.31
N GLY A 362 7.81 -7.69 -15.40
CA GLY A 362 8.06 -8.09 -14.01
C GLY A 362 8.97 -7.12 -13.23
N LEU A 363 8.94 -5.81 -13.51
CA LEU A 363 9.90 -4.84 -12.96
C LEU A 363 9.69 -4.61 -11.47
N GLU A 364 8.44 -4.47 -11.02
CA GLU A 364 8.13 -4.27 -9.61
C GLU A 364 8.45 -5.53 -8.81
N ARG A 365 8.14 -6.72 -9.34
CA ARG A 365 8.53 -8.00 -8.76
C ARG A 365 10.04 -8.16 -8.69
N THR A 366 10.78 -7.72 -9.71
CA THR A 366 12.25 -7.77 -9.69
C THR A 366 12.80 -6.90 -8.56
N ALA A 367 12.30 -5.68 -8.40
CA ALA A 367 12.75 -4.78 -7.36
C ALA A 367 12.32 -5.25 -5.95
N VAL A 368 11.11 -5.79 -5.78
CA VAL A 368 10.70 -6.43 -4.51
C VAL A 368 11.59 -7.64 -4.21
N ALA A 369 11.92 -8.48 -5.19
CA ALA A 369 12.86 -9.59 -4.98
C ALA A 369 14.22 -9.10 -4.49
N LYS A 370 14.75 -8.00 -5.05
CA LYS A 370 16.00 -7.39 -4.57
C LYS A 370 15.88 -6.85 -3.14
N VAL A 371 14.74 -6.29 -2.75
CA VAL A 371 14.49 -5.90 -1.35
C VAL A 371 14.58 -7.11 -0.42
N VAL A 372 13.95 -8.23 -0.79
CA VAL A 372 14.02 -9.48 -0.01
C VAL A 372 15.45 -10.00 0.09
N LEU A 373 16.23 -9.91 -0.99
CA LEU A 373 17.65 -10.26 -0.99
C LEU A 373 18.46 -9.38 -0.05
N ASN A 374 18.20 -8.07 0.01
CA ASN A 374 18.88 -7.19 0.96
C ASN A 374 18.48 -7.50 2.41
N ARG A 375 17.18 -7.77 2.65
CA ARG A 375 16.66 -8.16 3.97
C ARG A 375 17.26 -9.45 4.51
N TYR A 376 17.68 -10.37 3.64
CA TYR A 376 18.39 -11.58 4.07
C TYR A 376 19.69 -11.26 4.83
N HIS A 377 20.37 -10.17 4.50
CA HIS A 377 21.66 -9.79 5.12
C HIS A 377 21.52 -8.81 6.30
N ASP A 378 20.30 -8.46 6.71
CA ASP A 378 20.08 -7.53 7.81
C ASP A 378 19.37 -8.26 8.95
N ASP A 379 20.03 -8.31 10.12
CA ASP A 379 19.59 -9.03 11.30
C ASP A 379 18.20 -8.60 11.78
N PHE A 380 17.84 -7.33 11.58
CA PHE A 380 16.49 -6.89 11.90
C PHE A 380 15.45 -7.63 11.08
N TYR A 381 15.73 -7.99 9.82
CA TYR A 381 14.74 -8.65 8.95
C TYR A 381 14.86 -10.17 8.93
N ASN A 382 16.06 -10.72 9.15
CA ASN A 382 16.31 -12.16 9.06
C ASN A 382 16.20 -12.90 10.41
N GLN A 383 15.83 -12.21 11.50
CA GLN A 383 15.56 -12.81 12.81
C GLN A 383 14.10 -12.67 13.22
N LEU A 384 13.56 -13.70 13.88
CA LEU A 384 12.26 -13.64 14.54
C LEU A 384 12.43 -13.10 15.95
N GLU A 385 11.50 -12.26 16.40
CA GLU A 385 11.49 -11.81 17.80
C GLU A 385 10.95 -12.92 18.71
N ASP A 386 11.49 -13.04 19.93
CA ASP A 386 11.13 -14.10 20.90
C ASP A 386 9.64 -14.16 21.24
N ASP A 387 8.93 -13.03 21.12
CA ASP A 387 7.51 -12.91 21.43
C ASP A 387 6.58 -13.30 20.26
N GLN A 388 7.14 -13.59 19.07
CA GLN A 388 6.34 -13.97 17.91
C GLN A 388 5.64 -15.31 18.12
N LEU A 389 4.34 -15.34 17.84
CA LEU A 389 3.49 -16.49 18.14
C LEU A 389 3.86 -17.76 17.37
N ILE A 390 4.48 -17.64 16.19
CA ILE A 390 4.92 -18.80 15.40
C ILE A 390 5.92 -19.67 16.19
N LEU A 391 6.81 -19.05 16.98
CA LEU A 391 7.84 -19.74 17.77
C LEU A 391 7.21 -20.71 18.79
N LYS A 392 6.02 -20.41 19.30
CA LYS A 392 5.28 -21.28 20.22
C LYS A 392 4.85 -22.61 19.60
N TYR A 393 4.72 -22.64 18.28
CA TYR A 393 4.24 -23.80 17.52
C TYR A 393 5.35 -24.47 16.69
N LEU A 394 6.55 -23.89 16.65
CA LEU A 394 7.69 -24.54 16.01
C LEU A 394 8.16 -25.75 16.83
N PRO A 395 8.48 -26.88 16.17
CA PRO A 395 9.13 -27.99 16.82
C PRO A 395 10.49 -27.58 17.41
N LYS A 396 10.85 -28.13 18.58
CA LYS A 396 12.10 -27.79 19.29
C LYS A 396 13.37 -28.21 18.55
N ASP A 397 13.26 -29.13 17.60
CA ASP A 397 14.36 -29.61 16.75
C ASP A 397 14.67 -28.69 15.57
N ILE A 398 13.83 -27.69 15.31
CA ILE A 398 14.09 -26.66 14.31
C ILE A 398 14.87 -25.54 14.95
N ASP A 399 16.13 -25.39 14.53
CA ASP A 399 16.92 -24.20 14.85
C ASP A 399 16.50 -23.05 13.94
N HIS A 400 15.63 -22.17 14.44
CA HIS A 400 15.13 -21.05 13.65
C HIS A 400 16.17 -19.95 13.45
N GLU A 401 17.24 -19.88 14.25
CA GLU A 401 18.25 -18.82 14.14
C GLU A 401 19.09 -18.99 12.86
N GLU A 402 19.27 -20.24 12.41
CA GLU A 402 19.95 -20.56 11.15
C GLU A 402 19.04 -20.43 9.90
N GLU A 403 17.72 -20.31 10.08
CA GLU A 403 16.72 -20.36 9.01
C GLU A 403 16.37 -18.98 8.42
N LEU A 404 17.42 -18.22 8.05
CA LEU A 404 17.34 -16.81 7.65
C LEU A 404 16.29 -16.52 6.58
N TRP A 405 16.17 -17.37 5.55
CA TRP A 405 15.17 -17.19 4.48
C TRP A 405 13.74 -17.24 5.01
N LEU A 406 13.44 -18.22 5.86
CA LEU A 406 12.11 -18.40 6.42
C LEU A 406 11.79 -17.27 7.38
N ASN A 407 12.77 -16.82 8.16
CA ASN A 407 12.60 -15.69 9.07
C ASN A 407 12.24 -14.41 8.31
N VAL A 408 12.89 -14.12 7.16
CA VAL A 408 12.51 -12.98 6.32
C VAL A 408 11.04 -13.02 5.93
N LEU A 409 10.51 -14.20 5.53
CA LEU A 409 9.09 -14.36 5.17
C LEU A 409 8.16 -14.22 6.39
N PHE A 410 8.49 -14.88 7.49
CA PHE A 410 7.59 -15.03 8.63
C PHE A 410 7.69 -13.91 9.67
N LYS A 411 8.63 -12.97 9.53
CA LYS A 411 8.73 -11.83 10.44
C LYS A 411 7.44 -11.00 10.41
N VAL A 412 6.74 -11.00 11.55
CA VAL A 412 5.47 -10.28 11.71
C VAL A 412 5.70 -8.77 11.53
N GLY A 413 4.84 -8.13 10.72
CA GLY A 413 4.90 -6.69 10.45
C GLY A 413 5.63 -6.32 9.17
N GLU A 414 6.37 -7.24 8.56
CA GLU A 414 7.12 -6.96 7.34
C GLU A 414 6.34 -7.22 6.05
N PHE A 415 5.38 -8.15 6.10
CA PHE A 415 4.51 -8.49 4.99
C PHE A 415 3.06 -8.56 5.47
N SER A 416 2.14 -7.95 4.72
CA SER A 416 0.75 -7.85 5.19
C SER A 416 0.05 -9.21 5.23
N PHE A 417 0.41 -10.11 4.31
CA PHE A 417 -0.20 -11.43 4.19
C PHE A 417 0.28 -12.42 5.27
N THR A 418 1.13 -12.04 6.22
CA THR A 418 1.51 -12.90 7.36
C THR A 418 0.55 -12.74 8.56
N TYR A 419 -0.29 -11.70 8.56
CA TYR A 419 -1.28 -11.49 9.62
C TYR A 419 -2.48 -12.44 9.50
N HIS A 420 -2.82 -13.13 10.59
CA HIS A 420 -3.94 -14.09 10.65
C HIS A 420 -5.31 -13.57 10.17
N TYR A 421 -5.56 -12.27 10.27
CA TYR A 421 -6.83 -11.64 9.87
C TYR A 421 -6.85 -11.14 8.41
N ILE A 422 -5.73 -11.19 7.70
CA ILE A 422 -5.64 -10.81 6.28
C ILE A 422 -5.90 -12.06 5.43
N PRO A 423 -6.91 -12.03 4.52
CA PRO A 423 -7.32 -13.21 3.77
C PRO A 423 -6.17 -13.97 3.10
N ALA A 424 -5.23 -13.26 2.47
CA ALA A 424 -4.11 -13.84 1.72
C ALA A 424 -3.11 -14.66 2.57
N VAL A 425 -3.29 -14.74 3.90
CA VAL A 425 -2.47 -15.61 4.75
C VAL A 425 -2.71 -17.09 4.48
N ASP A 426 -3.89 -17.45 3.96
CA ASP A 426 -4.17 -18.82 3.54
C ASP A 426 -3.28 -19.27 2.38
N GLU A 427 -2.94 -18.37 1.45
CA GLU A 427 -2.04 -18.64 0.33
C GLU A 427 -0.61 -19.04 0.76
N ILE A 428 -0.23 -18.81 2.02
CA ILE A 428 1.05 -19.30 2.59
C ILE A 428 1.04 -20.82 2.72
N PHE A 429 -0.06 -21.41 3.20
CA PHE A 429 -0.17 -22.85 3.48
C PHE A 429 -1.03 -23.62 2.46
N CYS A 430 -1.88 -22.90 1.73
CA CYS A 430 -2.75 -23.37 0.65
C CYS A 430 -2.52 -22.52 -0.62
N PRO A 431 -1.36 -22.69 -1.30
CA PRO A 431 -1.06 -21.92 -2.50
C PRO A 431 -2.00 -22.27 -3.67
N ASP A 432 -2.34 -21.31 -4.53
CA ASP A 432 -3.12 -21.60 -5.75
C ASP A 432 -2.37 -22.56 -6.68
N MET A 433 -2.88 -23.78 -6.79
CA MET A 433 -2.36 -24.85 -7.65
C MET A 433 -3.17 -25.04 -8.95
N SER A 434 -4.07 -24.11 -9.27
CA SER A 434 -4.72 -24.06 -10.59
C SER A 434 -3.70 -23.85 -11.72
N SER A 435 -4.09 -24.11 -12.97
CA SER A 435 -3.24 -23.85 -14.13
C SER A 435 -2.76 -22.39 -14.20
N ARG A 436 -3.59 -21.44 -13.75
CA ARG A 436 -3.23 -20.02 -13.67
C ARG A 436 -2.24 -19.76 -12.55
N GLY A 437 -2.48 -20.26 -11.35
CA GLY A 437 -1.57 -20.17 -10.21
C GLY A 437 -0.20 -20.73 -10.53
N LYS A 438 -0.15 -21.97 -11.05
CA LYS A 438 1.09 -22.61 -11.52
C LYS A 438 1.83 -21.79 -12.58
N ALA A 439 1.11 -21.13 -13.51
CA ALA A 439 1.72 -20.29 -14.53
C ALA A 439 2.33 -19.00 -13.95
N ILE A 440 1.69 -18.39 -12.96
CA ILE A 440 2.22 -17.22 -12.24
C ILE A 440 3.46 -17.62 -11.43
N ARG A 441 3.38 -18.73 -10.68
CA ARG A 441 4.47 -19.30 -9.90
C ARG A 441 5.72 -19.55 -10.74
N LYS A 442 5.58 -20.20 -11.89
CA LYS A 442 6.70 -20.40 -12.84
C LYS A 442 7.35 -19.09 -13.29
N LYS A 443 6.56 -18.02 -13.50
CA LYS A 443 7.10 -16.70 -13.85
C LYS A 443 7.85 -16.08 -12.67
N ASN A 444 7.30 -16.17 -11.46
CA ASN A 444 7.93 -15.65 -10.24
C ASN A 444 9.22 -16.41 -9.90
N LEU A 445 9.25 -17.75 -10.03
CA LEU A 445 10.46 -18.55 -9.88
C LEU A 445 11.54 -18.16 -10.88
N LYS A 446 11.17 -17.87 -12.13
CA LYS A 446 12.12 -17.37 -13.13
C LYS A 446 12.69 -16.00 -12.75
N LEU A 447 11.88 -15.11 -12.19
CA LEU A 447 12.34 -13.80 -11.70
C LEU A 447 13.23 -13.95 -10.47
N ALA A 448 12.86 -14.80 -9.52
CA ALA A 448 13.63 -15.11 -8.31
C ALA A 448 15.02 -15.66 -8.64
N LEU A 449 15.10 -16.66 -9.54
CA LEU A 449 16.37 -17.23 -9.99
C LEU A 449 17.26 -16.18 -10.67
N LYS A 450 16.68 -15.30 -11.48
CA LYS A 450 17.43 -14.18 -12.09
C LYS A 450 17.93 -13.21 -11.03
N ALA A 451 17.08 -12.78 -10.09
CA ALA A 451 17.47 -11.87 -9.02
C ALA A 451 18.61 -12.45 -8.17
N LEU A 452 18.52 -13.72 -7.77
CA LEU A 452 19.59 -14.43 -7.03
C LEU A 452 20.92 -14.46 -7.79
N LYS A 453 20.89 -14.43 -9.13
CA LYS A 453 22.10 -14.50 -9.97
C LYS A 453 22.66 -13.11 -10.35
N GLU A 454 21.79 -12.14 -10.54
CA GLU A 454 22.10 -10.84 -11.16
C GLU A 454 22.11 -9.68 -10.15
N HIS A 455 21.70 -9.89 -8.89
CA HIS A 455 21.75 -8.84 -7.88
C HIS A 455 23.19 -8.60 -7.42
N ASP A 456 23.61 -7.36 -7.54
CA ASP A 456 24.97 -6.85 -7.36
C ASP A 456 25.08 -5.88 -6.17
N GLY A 457 23.99 -5.68 -5.43
CA GLY A 457 23.91 -4.76 -4.29
C GLY A 457 23.79 -3.28 -4.66
N GLU A 458 23.74 -2.89 -5.94
CA GLU A 458 23.54 -1.47 -6.32
C GLU A 458 22.19 -0.94 -5.82
N PHE A 459 21.16 -1.79 -5.84
CA PHE A 459 19.83 -1.44 -5.36
C PHE A 459 19.67 -1.80 -3.87
N LYS A 460 19.95 -0.83 -2.99
CA LYS A 460 20.00 -0.99 -1.52
C LYS A 460 18.66 -0.84 -0.80
N ALA A 461 17.53 -0.92 -1.50
CA ALA A 461 16.23 -0.73 -0.87
C ALA A 461 15.95 -1.83 0.18
N MET A 462 15.47 -1.44 1.36
CA MET A 462 15.07 -2.34 2.46
C MET A 462 13.56 -2.31 2.70
N ARG A 463 12.88 -1.24 2.28
CA ARG A 463 11.42 -1.09 2.37
C ARG A 463 10.84 -0.64 1.04
N TYR A 464 9.57 -0.93 0.87
CA TYR A 464 8.77 -0.40 -0.22
C TYR A 464 7.37 -0.03 0.26
N PHE A 465 6.71 0.86 -0.48
CA PHE A 465 5.39 1.37 -0.12
C PHE A 465 4.51 1.55 -1.36
N SER A 466 3.30 0.99 -1.30
CA SER A 466 2.26 1.20 -2.31
C SER A 466 1.23 2.21 -1.82
N ARG A 467 1.33 3.44 -2.32
CA ARG A 467 0.35 4.50 -2.01
C ARG A 467 -1.04 4.14 -2.52
N ILE A 468 -1.14 3.49 -3.70
CA ILE A 468 -2.43 3.13 -4.28
C ILE A 468 -3.22 2.13 -3.42
N SER A 469 -2.53 1.30 -2.65
CA SER A 469 -3.14 0.28 -1.78
C SER A 469 -3.63 0.86 -0.45
N MET A 470 -3.22 2.09 -0.10
CA MET A 470 -3.60 2.71 1.16
C MET A 470 -5.02 3.30 1.13
N PHE A 471 -5.70 3.20 2.26
CA PHE A 471 -6.96 3.91 2.48
C PHE A 471 -6.77 5.42 2.29
N GLY A 472 -7.62 6.04 1.47
CA GLY A 472 -7.49 7.45 1.08
C GLY A 472 -6.22 7.80 0.29
N LYS A 473 -5.43 6.82 -0.15
CA LYS A 473 -4.12 7.02 -0.81
C LYS A 473 -3.18 7.91 0.00
N ILE A 474 -3.27 7.83 1.33
CA ILE A 474 -2.38 8.55 2.23
C ILE A 474 -0.94 8.04 2.07
N ASP A 475 0.04 8.92 2.24
CA ASP A 475 1.45 8.54 2.18
C ASP A 475 2.00 8.30 3.59
N MET A 476 1.87 7.05 4.05
CA MET A 476 2.39 6.62 5.35
C MET A 476 3.91 6.54 5.39
N SER A 477 4.63 6.63 4.27
CA SER A 477 6.10 6.65 4.32
C SER A 477 6.64 7.85 5.10
N THR A 478 5.83 8.91 5.26
CA THR A 478 6.15 10.07 6.09
C THR A 478 6.36 9.77 7.58
N VAL A 479 5.94 8.60 8.06
CA VAL A 479 6.19 8.17 9.46
C VAL A 479 7.46 7.33 9.63
N TRP A 480 8.16 7.00 8.54
CA TRP A 480 9.39 6.20 8.58
C TRP A 480 10.61 7.11 8.76
N GLU A 481 10.85 7.55 9.99
CA GLU A 481 11.91 8.50 10.31
C GLU A 481 13.32 7.94 10.04
N ASP A 482 13.52 6.62 10.13
CA ASP A 482 14.82 5.93 9.95
C ASP A 482 15.13 5.57 8.49
N TYR A 483 14.27 5.96 7.54
CA TYR A 483 14.39 5.60 6.13
C TYR A 483 14.35 6.84 5.24
N GLU A 484 15.01 6.75 4.10
CA GLU A 484 14.96 7.75 3.05
C GLU A 484 14.47 7.15 1.73
N ARG A 485 13.72 7.94 0.97
CA ARG A 485 13.14 7.51 -0.31
C ARG A 485 14.23 7.46 -1.36
N LEU A 486 14.36 6.33 -2.05
CA LEU A 486 15.21 6.22 -3.23
C LEU A 486 14.62 6.99 -4.42
N PRO A 487 15.47 7.52 -5.32
CA PRO A 487 15.03 8.11 -6.58
C PRO A 487 14.14 7.17 -7.40
N GLU A 488 13.33 7.75 -8.28
CA GLU A 488 12.39 6.97 -9.08
C GLU A 488 13.12 6.07 -10.09
N LEU A 489 12.57 4.88 -10.31
CA LEU A 489 13.21 3.87 -11.14
C LEU A 489 12.72 3.97 -12.59
N LEU A 490 13.64 3.81 -13.54
CA LEU A 490 13.32 3.75 -14.96
C LEU A 490 12.79 2.36 -15.37
N GLY A 491 11.89 2.30 -16.34
CA GLY A 491 11.53 1.05 -17.02
C GLY A 491 12.44 0.70 -18.19
N TYR A 492 12.09 -0.36 -18.91
CA TYR A 492 12.83 -0.77 -20.10
C TYR A 492 12.65 0.21 -21.25
N GLU A 493 13.63 0.25 -22.16
CA GLU A 493 13.49 1.03 -23.40
C GLU A 493 12.25 0.55 -24.19
N SER A 494 11.43 1.50 -24.62
CA SER A 494 10.20 1.19 -25.34
C SER A 494 10.48 0.64 -26.73
N SER A 495 9.72 -0.36 -27.17
CA SER A 495 9.87 -0.95 -28.51
C SER A 495 9.44 -0.03 -29.67
N HIS A 496 8.77 1.10 -29.38
CA HIS A 496 8.12 1.94 -30.40
C HIS A 496 8.80 3.31 -30.60
N GLN A 497 10.12 3.39 -30.43
CA GLN A 497 10.90 4.65 -30.46
C GLN A 497 10.52 5.60 -31.61
N ARG A 498 10.51 5.12 -32.87
CA ARG A 498 10.22 5.97 -34.04
C ARG A 498 8.83 6.60 -33.98
N ARG A 499 7.83 5.82 -33.59
CA ARG A 499 6.44 6.29 -33.50
C ARG A 499 6.27 7.29 -32.35
N LEU A 500 6.92 7.05 -31.21
CA LEU A 500 6.87 7.94 -30.06
C LEU A 500 7.60 9.26 -30.36
N ALA A 501 8.76 9.20 -31.02
CA ALA A 501 9.50 10.37 -31.49
C ALA A 501 8.66 11.21 -32.45
N TYR A 502 7.93 10.61 -33.39
CA TYR A 502 6.99 11.33 -34.26
C TYR A 502 5.98 12.17 -33.47
N TYR A 503 5.27 11.56 -32.51
CA TYR A 503 4.31 12.27 -31.67
C TYR A 503 4.97 13.38 -30.84
N TYR A 504 6.15 13.09 -30.30
CA TYR A 504 6.88 14.05 -29.47
C TYR A 504 7.35 15.27 -30.27
N HIS A 505 7.94 15.07 -31.44
CA HIS A 505 8.36 16.16 -32.34
C HIS A 505 7.17 16.94 -32.90
N ALA A 506 6.04 16.28 -33.13
CA ALA A 506 4.79 16.93 -33.50
C ALA A 506 4.09 17.66 -32.32
N ASN A 507 4.70 17.66 -31.11
CA ASN A 507 4.12 18.21 -29.88
C ASN A 507 2.74 17.61 -29.52
N GLN A 508 2.49 16.37 -29.95
CA GLN A 508 1.28 15.59 -29.68
C GLN A 508 1.44 14.73 -28.42
N TYR A 509 1.74 15.39 -27.31
CA TYR A 509 1.92 14.74 -26.00
C TYR A 509 1.53 15.68 -24.85
N GLU A 510 1.15 15.09 -23.73
CA GLU A 510 0.93 15.79 -22.46
C GLU A 510 2.17 15.63 -21.58
N TYR A 511 2.71 16.73 -21.06
CA TYR A 511 3.80 16.71 -20.09
C TYR A 511 3.23 16.50 -18.68
N LEU A 512 3.79 15.57 -17.91
CA LEU A 512 3.32 15.30 -16.54
C LEU A 512 4.29 15.90 -15.50
N TYR A 513 5.53 15.42 -15.48
CA TYR A 513 6.57 15.85 -14.55
C TYR A 513 7.96 15.39 -15.03
N THR A 514 9.00 15.71 -14.26
CA THR A 514 10.35 15.19 -14.44
C THR A 514 10.83 14.53 -13.14
N PHE A 515 11.71 13.55 -13.25
CA PHE A 515 12.37 12.91 -12.12
C PHE A 515 13.83 12.60 -12.47
N GLU A 516 14.66 12.44 -11.44
CA GLU A 516 16.02 11.92 -11.57
C GLU A 516 16.04 10.46 -11.12
N ASP A 517 16.75 9.60 -11.85
CA ASP A 517 16.97 8.22 -11.45
C ASP A 517 18.10 8.10 -10.41
N ILE A 518 18.40 6.87 -9.96
CA ILE A 518 19.46 6.60 -8.99
C ILE A 518 20.87 7.03 -9.47
N LYS A 519 21.04 7.25 -10.78
CA LYS A 519 22.30 7.71 -11.39
C LYS A 519 22.33 9.23 -11.60
N GLY A 520 21.33 9.95 -11.07
CA GLY A 520 21.18 11.40 -11.27
C GLY A 520 20.81 11.79 -12.70
N VAL A 521 20.32 10.84 -13.51
CA VAL A 521 19.90 11.14 -14.88
C VAL A 521 18.46 11.61 -14.86
N GLU A 522 18.21 12.79 -15.42
CA GLU A 522 16.87 13.36 -15.53
C GLU A 522 16.06 12.71 -16.67
N TYR A 523 14.81 12.39 -16.37
CA TYR A 523 13.80 11.94 -17.32
C TYR A 523 12.57 12.84 -17.26
N THR A 524 11.97 13.08 -18.42
CA THR A 524 10.66 13.70 -18.53
C THR A 524 9.58 12.64 -18.68
N VAL A 525 8.54 12.71 -17.87
CA VAL A 525 7.36 11.85 -17.99
C VAL A 525 6.33 12.52 -18.89
N VAL A 526 5.96 11.80 -19.95
CA VAL A 526 4.99 12.25 -20.94
C VAL A 526 3.90 11.23 -21.16
N LYS A 527 2.68 11.69 -21.44
CA LYS A 527 1.58 10.86 -21.89
C LYS A 527 1.36 11.09 -23.39
N ILE A 528 1.45 10.02 -24.16
CA ILE A 528 1.21 10.01 -25.60
C ILE A 528 0.00 9.11 -25.84
N LYS A 529 -1.10 9.70 -26.29
CA LYS A 529 -2.43 9.04 -26.32
C LYS A 529 -2.81 8.57 -24.92
N ASP A 530 -3.09 7.28 -24.75
CA ASP A 530 -3.53 6.69 -23.48
C ASP A 530 -2.40 6.02 -22.69
N ARG A 531 -1.14 6.21 -23.09
CA ARG A 531 0.01 5.58 -22.44
C ARG A 531 1.03 6.60 -21.96
N THR A 532 1.57 6.35 -20.78
CA THR A 532 2.62 7.16 -20.16
C THR A 532 3.99 6.53 -20.42
N TYR A 533 4.98 7.37 -20.69
CA TYR A 533 6.36 7.00 -20.96
C TYR A 533 7.30 7.93 -20.22
N SER A 534 8.48 7.43 -19.85
CA SER A 534 9.61 8.28 -19.45
C SER A 534 10.46 8.56 -20.69
N MET A 535 11.03 9.75 -20.82
CA MET A 535 11.78 10.18 -22.00
C MET A 535 13.00 11.00 -21.61
N ARG A 536 14.12 10.78 -22.30
CA ARG A 536 15.31 11.63 -22.22
C ARG A 536 15.91 11.85 -23.60
N TRP A 537 16.72 12.88 -23.73
CA TRP A 537 17.52 13.11 -24.92
C TRP A 537 18.81 12.30 -24.87
N VAL A 538 19.11 11.54 -25.92
CA VAL A 538 20.37 10.79 -26.08
C VAL A 538 20.94 11.12 -27.45
N LYS A 539 22.13 11.74 -27.49
CA LYS A 539 22.81 12.14 -28.74
C LYS A 539 21.88 12.90 -29.70
N GLY A 540 21.10 13.85 -29.17
CA GLY A 540 20.18 14.68 -29.96
C GLY A 540 18.87 14.02 -30.41
N LYS A 541 18.53 12.82 -29.91
CA LYS A 541 17.28 12.12 -30.21
C LYS A 541 16.48 11.84 -28.93
N PRO A 542 15.14 11.97 -28.94
CA PRO A 542 14.33 11.54 -27.80
C PRO A 542 14.30 10.01 -27.75
N VAL A 543 14.63 9.45 -26.59
CA VAL A 543 14.57 8.02 -26.31
C VAL A 543 13.56 7.79 -25.21
N PHE A 544 12.63 6.86 -25.45
CA PHE A 544 11.49 6.57 -24.60
C PHE A 544 11.68 5.27 -23.83
N TYR A 545 11.17 5.25 -22.61
CA TYR A 545 11.20 4.11 -21.71
C TYR A 545 9.79 3.87 -21.17
N ASP A 546 9.51 2.62 -20.84
CA ASP A 546 8.28 2.25 -20.16
C ASP A 546 8.20 2.98 -18.81
N TYR A 547 7.06 3.58 -18.54
CA TYR A 547 6.84 4.32 -17.30
C TYR A 547 6.60 3.36 -16.13
N ARG A 548 7.39 3.50 -15.07
CA ARG A 548 7.14 2.87 -13.78
C ARG A 548 6.35 3.83 -12.90
N ASN A 549 5.16 3.43 -12.49
CA ASN A 549 4.28 4.30 -11.72
C ASN A 549 4.75 4.38 -10.25
N PRO A 550 5.22 5.53 -9.77
CA PRO A 550 5.75 5.66 -8.41
C PRO A 550 4.65 5.56 -7.33
N HIS A 551 3.37 5.58 -7.70
CA HIS A 551 2.27 5.34 -6.76
C HIS A 551 2.01 3.84 -6.52
N LEU A 552 2.54 2.95 -7.37
CA LEU A 552 2.49 1.50 -7.16
C LEU A 552 3.55 1.07 -6.15
N PHE A 553 4.80 1.48 -6.36
CA PHE A 553 5.89 1.19 -5.42
C PHE A 553 6.86 2.37 -5.36
N LYS A 554 7.04 2.91 -4.15
CA LYS A 554 8.20 3.72 -3.77
C LYS A 554 9.15 2.82 -2.96
N TYR A 555 10.44 3.00 -3.13
CA TYR A 555 11.47 2.20 -2.43
C TYR A 555 12.27 3.08 -1.49
N PHE A 556 12.74 2.49 -0.39
CA PHE A 556 13.39 3.22 0.69
C PHE A 556 14.62 2.46 1.18
N VAL A 557 15.68 3.21 1.47
CA VAL A 557 16.92 2.71 2.08
C VAL A 557 16.99 3.20 3.53
N LYS A 558 17.65 2.43 4.38
CA LYS A 558 17.90 2.81 5.78
C LYS A 558 18.87 3.99 5.79
N LYS A 559 18.60 5.01 6.60
CA LYS A 559 19.56 6.12 6.76
C LYS A 559 20.84 5.57 7.36
N GLU A 560 21.98 5.92 6.79
CA GLU A 560 23.27 5.74 7.45
C GLU A 560 23.30 6.70 8.64
N LEU A 561 23.33 6.15 9.87
CA LEU A 561 23.36 6.91 11.13
C LEU A 561 24.78 7.37 11.47
#